data_AF-A0A2N1QZW0-F1
#
_entry.id   AF-A0A2N1QZW0-F1
#
_cell.length_a   1.000
_cell.length_b   1.000
_cell.length_c   1.000
_cell.angle_alpha   90.00
_cell.angle_beta   90.00
_cell.angle_gamma   90.00
#
_symmetry.space_group_name_H-M   'P 1'
#
loop_
_entity.id
_entity.type
_entity.pdbx_description
1 polymer ?
#
loop_
_entity_poly.entity_id
_entity_poly.type
_entity_poly.pdbx_seq_one_letter_code
_entity_poly.pdbx_strand_id
1 'polypeptide(L)'
;MEQNIKKANLKPEKTAFLLPYLLTLSLIVADQLTKAWIVGNVAENTIASRHMGDFLWIVHMRNLGIAFSIGDSISNLLRVALFIVVPGCFLAAAAIFSFVSKTLTLFQRYAISIIIGGGVGNLIDRIFRPEGVVDFISFSLFGIFGLERFPTFNIADMSITIGAALLILSGFLMDGKEAVDE
;
A
#
# COMPACT_ATOMS: atom_id res chain seq x y z
N MET A 1 -8.25 40.05 32.12
CA MET A 1 -7.07 40.20 31.25
C MET A 1 -7.00 38.95 30.38
N GLU A 2 -7.95 38.83 29.46
CA GLU A 2 -8.10 37.68 28.54
C GLU A 2 -7.26 37.96 27.29
N GLN A 3 -6.17 37.22 27.11
CA GLN A 3 -5.45 37.22 25.84
C GLN A 3 -6.00 36.11 24.96
N ASN A 4 -6.82 36.56 24.00
CA ASN A 4 -7.27 35.85 22.80
C ASN A 4 -6.19 34.95 22.19
N ILE A 5 -6.30 33.64 22.40
CA ILE A 5 -5.63 32.65 21.56
C ILE A 5 -6.43 32.58 20.25
N LYS A 6 -6.09 33.46 19.31
CA LYS A 6 -6.49 33.29 17.91
C LYS A 6 -5.89 31.98 17.40
N LYS A 7 -6.69 30.91 17.36
CA LYS A 7 -6.41 29.75 16.52
C LYS A 7 -6.33 30.25 15.08
N ALA A 8 -5.12 30.48 14.58
CA ALA A 8 -4.91 30.86 13.20
C ALA A 8 -5.35 29.67 12.32
N ASN A 9 -6.52 29.80 11.71
CA ASN A 9 -6.94 28.95 10.58
C ASN A 9 -6.04 29.27 9.38
N LEU A 10 -4.79 28.83 9.45
CA LEU A 10 -3.86 28.84 8.32
C LEU A 10 -4.41 27.79 7.34
N LYS A 11 -5.04 28.26 6.27
CA LYS A 11 -5.35 27.40 5.12
C LYS A 11 -4.03 26.75 4.70
N PRO A 12 -3.96 25.41 4.56
CA PRO A 12 -2.74 24.77 4.12
C PRO A 12 -2.33 25.41 2.79
N GLU A 13 -1.07 25.86 2.70
CA GLU A 13 -0.53 26.38 1.45
C GLU A 13 -0.72 25.33 0.34
N LYS A 14 -0.86 25.77 -0.92
CA LYS A 14 -1.04 24.86 -2.07
C LYS A 14 0.01 23.74 -2.10
N THR A 15 1.21 24.00 -1.59
CA THR A 15 2.33 23.06 -1.41
C THR A 15 1.97 21.87 -0.51
N ALA A 16 1.25 22.10 0.60
CA ALA A 16 0.82 21.05 1.51
C ALA A 16 -0.25 20.12 0.87
N PHE A 17 -0.96 20.61 -0.15
CA PHE A 17 -1.93 19.82 -0.89
C PHE A 17 -1.28 18.87 -1.90
N LEU A 18 -0.11 19.21 -2.43
CA LEU A 18 0.62 18.38 -3.40
C LEU A 18 1.51 17.31 -2.73
N LEU A 19 1.88 17.51 -1.47
CA LEU A 19 2.81 16.64 -0.75
C LEU A 19 2.33 15.18 -0.63
N PRO A 20 1.03 14.87 -0.42
CA PRO A 20 0.55 13.49 -0.47
C PRO A 20 0.78 12.80 -1.82
N TYR A 21 0.66 13.52 -2.93
CA TYR A 21 0.89 12.96 -4.27
C TYR A 21 2.38 12.75 -4.58
N LEU A 22 3.26 13.59 -4.02
CA LEU A 22 4.70 13.32 -4.05
C LEU A 22 5.06 12.06 -3.27
N LEU A 23 4.38 11.82 -2.14
CA LEU A 23 4.51 10.57 -1.41
C LEU A 23 4.04 9.36 -2.25
N THR A 24 2.89 9.47 -2.93
CA THR A 24 2.43 8.43 -3.88
C THR A 24 3.51 8.10 -4.91
N LEU A 25 4.08 9.12 -5.57
CA LEU A 25 5.14 8.91 -6.57
C LEU A 25 6.38 8.26 -5.95
N SER A 26 6.78 8.71 -4.77
CA SER A 26 7.96 8.18 -4.07
C SER A 26 7.80 6.70 -3.71
N LEU A 27 6.60 6.29 -3.27
CA LEU A 27 6.29 4.90 -2.96
C LEU A 27 6.27 4.02 -4.21
N ILE A 28 5.72 4.50 -5.33
CA ILE A 28 5.74 3.77 -6.61
C ILE A 28 7.18 3.56 -7.07
N VAL A 29 8.01 4.62 -7.01
CA VAL A 29 9.43 4.53 -7.40
C VAL A 29 10.18 3.55 -6.48
N ALA A 30 9.99 3.66 -5.17
CA ALA A 30 10.64 2.76 -4.21
C ALA A 30 10.26 1.29 -4.47
N ASP A 31 8.96 0.99 -4.61
CA ASP A 31 8.46 -0.34 -4.91
C ASP A 31 9.08 -0.89 -6.20
N GLN A 32 9.00 -0.14 -7.29
CA GLN A 32 9.50 -0.59 -8.60
C GLN A 32 11.01 -0.75 -8.64
N LEU A 33 11.79 0.13 -7.96
CA LEU A 33 13.23 -0.04 -7.84
C LEU A 33 13.60 -1.30 -7.06
N THR A 34 12.92 -1.57 -5.94
CA THR A 34 13.19 -2.79 -5.17
C THR A 34 12.82 -4.06 -5.94
N LYS A 35 11.69 -4.07 -6.63
CA LYS A 35 11.28 -5.21 -7.46
C LYS A 35 12.23 -5.42 -8.64
N ALA A 36 12.65 -4.35 -9.30
CA ALA A 36 13.64 -4.43 -10.38
C ALA A 36 14.98 -4.97 -9.88
N TRP A 37 15.41 -4.57 -8.68
CA TRP A 37 16.62 -5.10 -8.05
C TRP A 37 16.50 -6.61 -7.78
N ILE A 38 15.37 -7.07 -7.22
CA ILE A 38 15.12 -8.50 -6.97
C ILE A 38 15.17 -9.30 -8.28
N VAL A 39 14.43 -8.84 -9.29
CA VAL A 39 14.38 -9.52 -10.60
C VAL A 39 15.75 -9.58 -11.28
N GLY A 40 16.59 -8.55 -11.12
CA GLY A 40 17.91 -8.49 -11.74
C GLY A 40 19.02 -9.24 -11.00
N ASN A 41 18.85 -9.55 -9.72
CA ASN A 41 19.94 -10.06 -8.86
C ASN A 41 19.65 -11.39 -8.16
N VAL A 42 18.39 -11.83 -8.12
CA VAL A 42 17.97 -13.01 -7.37
C VAL A 42 17.27 -13.98 -8.32
N ALA A 43 17.69 -15.24 -8.34
CA ALA A 43 17.01 -16.27 -9.12
C ALA A 43 15.59 -16.48 -8.59
N GLU A 44 14.62 -16.67 -9.49
CA GLU A 44 13.23 -16.91 -9.09
C GLU A 44 13.10 -18.16 -8.22
N ASN A 45 12.19 -18.14 -7.24
CA ASN A 45 11.93 -19.19 -6.27
C ASN A 45 13.15 -19.51 -5.37
N THR A 46 14.04 -18.53 -5.15
CA THR A 46 15.19 -18.66 -4.25
C THR A 46 15.21 -17.63 -3.13
N ILE A 47 16.06 -17.88 -2.13
CA ILE A 47 16.32 -16.99 -0.99
C ILE A 47 17.62 -16.25 -1.28
N ALA A 48 17.57 -14.92 -1.34
CA ALA A 48 18.74 -14.06 -1.53
C ALA A 48 19.55 -13.93 -0.24
N SER A 49 18.87 -13.70 0.89
CA SER A 49 19.52 -13.50 2.19
C SER A 49 18.57 -13.81 3.34
N ARG A 50 19.17 -14.12 4.50
CA ARG A 50 18.48 -14.35 5.77
C ARG A 50 19.02 -13.40 6.82
N HIS A 51 18.14 -12.84 7.63
CA HIS A 51 18.45 -11.85 8.64
C HIS A 51 17.77 -12.21 9.96
N MET A 52 18.38 -11.76 11.07
CA MET A 52 17.82 -11.89 12.43
C MET A 52 17.50 -13.35 12.81
N GLY A 53 18.43 -14.28 12.57
CA GLY A 53 18.24 -15.70 12.92
C GLY A 53 17.05 -16.35 12.22
N ASP A 54 16.97 -16.20 10.90
CA ASP A 54 15.89 -16.68 10.02
C ASP A 54 14.51 -16.02 10.21
N PHE A 55 14.42 -14.98 11.04
CA PHE A 55 13.20 -14.18 11.16
C PHE A 55 12.84 -13.50 9.84
N LEU A 56 13.76 -12.80 9.18
CA LEU A 56 13.48 -12.08 7.93
C LEU A 56 14.26 -12.67 6.76
N TRP A 57 13.56 -13.01 5.67
CA TRP A 57 14.16 -13.43 4.42
C TRP A 57 13.89 -12.41 3.32
N ILE A 58 14.92 -12.20 2.49
CA ILE A 58 14.75 -11.60 1.17
C ILE A 58 14.69 -12.75 0.16
N VAL A 59 13.61 -12.83 -0.59
CA VAL A 59 13.32 -13.91 -1.55
C VAL A 59 12.95 -13.34 -2.91
N HIS A 60 12.83 -14.17 -3.93
CA HIS A 60 12.21 -13.80 -5.19
C HIS A 60 11.04 -14.74 -5.47
N MET A 61 9.83 -14.27 -5.19
CA MET A 61 8.59 -15.01 -5.48
C MET A 61 7.75 -14.23 -6.49
N ARG A 62 7.03 -14.98 -7.32
CA ARG A 62 6.10 -14.43 -8.31
C ARG A 62 4.67 -14.79 -7.92
N ASN A 63 3.84 -13.77 -7.78
CA ASN A 63 2.47 -13.90 -7.34
C ASN A 63 1.49 -13.67 -8.49
N LEU A 64 0.96 -14.78 -9.00
CA LEU A 64 -0.01 -14.84 -10.09
C LEU A 64 -1.46 -14.60 -9.63
N GLY A 65 -1.74 -14.67 -8.33
CA GLY A 65 -3.10 -14.89 -7.81
C GLY A 65 -3.55 -13.95 -6.69
N ILE A 66 -4.62 -14.41 -6.03
CA ILE A 66 -5.08 -14.00 -4.69
C ILE A 66 -4.28 -14.85 -3.71
N ALA A 67 -4.03 -14.38 -2.49
CA ALA A 67 -3.51 -15.20 -1.40
C ALA A 67 -4.16 -16.62 -1.39
N PHE A 68 -3.36 -17.66 -1.12
CA PHE A 68 -3.77 -19.08 -1.02
C PHE A 68 -4.02 -19.87 -2.33
N SER A 69 -3.42 -19.52 -3.47
CA SER A 69 -3.52 -20.33 -4.73
C SER A 69 -4.94 -20.56 -5.28
N ILE A 70 -5.94 -19.82 -4.80
CA ILE A 70 -7.35 -19.94 -5.24
C ILE A 70 -7.54 -19.43 -6.70
N GLY A 71 -6.51 -18.85 -7.32
CA GLY A 71 -6.54 -18.23 -8.65
C GLY A 71 -5.78 -18.96 -9.77
N ASP A 72 -5.29 -20.18 -9.58
CA ASP A 72 -4.57 -20.89 -10.65
C ASP A 72 -5.51 -21.46 -11.73
N SER A 73 -6.78 -21.68 -11.38
CA SER A 73 -7.82 -22.21 -12.28
C SER A 73 -8.78 -21.14 -12.83
N ILE A 74 -8.60 -19.85 -12.50
CA ILE A 74 -9.47 -18.80 -13.04
C ILE A 74 -9.08 -18.46 -14.48
N SER A 75 -10.09 -18.15 -15.30
CA SER A 75 -9.86 -17.75 -16.68
C SER A 75 -8.99 -16.49 -16.76
N ASN A 76 -8.19 -16.35 -17.83
CA ASN A 76 -7.38 -15.15 -18.07
C ASN A 76 -8.23 -13.88 -18.04
N LEU A 77 -9.47 -13.95 -18.53
CA LEU A 77 -10.42 -12.84 -18.46
C LEU A 77 -10.71 -12.43 -17.02
N LEU A 78 -10.99 -13.39 -16.13
CA LEU A 78 -11.26 -13.12 -14.73
C LEU A 78 -10.03 -12.59 -13.99
N ARG A 79 -8.83 -13.08 -14.34
CA ARG A 79 -7.55 -12.57 -13.81
C ARG A 79 -7.35 -11.10 -14.17
N VAL A 80 -7.54 -10.73 -15.44
CA VAL A 80 -7.45 -9.33 -15.88
C VAL A 80 -8.50 -8.46 -15.18
N ALA A 81 -9.73 -8.94 -15.09
CA ALA A 81 -10.80 -8.20 -14.42
C ALA A 81 -10.48 -7.93 -12.93
N LEU A 82 -10.09 -8.97 -12.17
CA LEU A 82 -9.90 -8.89 -10.72
C LEU A 82 -8.61 -8.17 -10.30
N PHE A 83 -7.54 -8.26 -11.09
CA PHE A 83 -6.24 -7.73 -10.68
C PHE A 83 -5.81 -6.47 -11.43
N ILE A 84 -6.44 -6.17 -12.56
CA ILE A 84 -6.10 -5.00 -13.36
C ILE A 84 -7.28 -4.03 -13.39
N VAL A 85 -8.43 -4.48 -13.90
CA VAL A 85 -9.57 -3.58 -14.14
C VAL A 85 -10.18 -3.08 -12.85
N VAL A 86 -10.58 -3.97 -11.93
CA VAL A 86 -11.23 -3.59 -10.67
C VAL A 86 -10.30 -2.75 -9.79
N PRO A 87 -9.03 -3.15 -9.53
CA PRO A 87 -8.10 -2.32 -8.78
C PRO A 87 -7.79 -1.00 -9.49
N GLY A 88 -7.61 -1.01 -10.81
CA GLY A 88 -7.38 0.22 -11.59
C GLY A 88 -8.53 1.23 -11.47
N CYS A 89 -9.77 0.76 -11.59
CA CYS A 89 -10.96 1.59 -11.39
C CYS A 89 -11.04 2.12 -9.96
N PHE A 90 -10.78 1.29 -8.95
CA PHE A 90 -10.76 1.70 -7.55
C PHE A 90 -9.70 2.78 -7.29
N LEU A 91 -8.48 2.59 -7.79
CA LEU A 91 -7.38 3.53 -7.63
C LEU A 91 -7.66 4.87 -8.33
N ALA A 92 -8.23 4.82 -9.54
CA ALA A 92 -8.65 6.01 -10.27
C ALA A 92 -9.74 6.78 -9.49
N ALA A 93 -10.77 6.07 -9.00
CA ALA A 93 -11.82 6.67 -8.19
C ALA A 93 -11.28 7.27 -6.88
N ALA A 94 -10.38 6.56 -6.19
CA ALA A 94 -9.73 7.03 -4.96
C ALA A 94 -8.87 8.28 -5.21
N ALA A 95 -8.12 8.31 -6.33
CA ALA A 95 -7.30 9.46 -6.70
C ALA A 95 -8.16 10.69 -7.03
N ILE A 96 -9.23 10.50 -7.82
CA ILE A 96 -10.19 11.56 -8.15
C ILE A 96 -10.85 12.07 -6.88
N PHE A 97 -11.41 11.17 -6.05
CA PHE A 97 -12.07 11.52 -4.80
C PHE A 97 -11.14 12.28 -3.86
N SER A 98 -9.89 11.80 -3.68
CA SER A 98 -8.87 12.49 -2.90
C SER A 98 -8.64 13.90 -3.44
N PHE A 99 -8.50 14.07 -4.75
CA PHE A 99 -8.21 15.37 -5.36
C PHE A 99 -9.38 16.37 -5.27
N VAL A 100 -10.60 15.94 -5.53
CA VAL A 100 -11.77 16.84 -5.63
C VAL A 100 -12.48 17.06 -4.30
N SER A 101 -12.39 16.11 -3.37
CA SER A 101 -13.09 16.22 -2.09
C SER A 101 -12.57 17.41 -1.31
N LYS A 102 -13.48 18.18 -0.70
CA LYS A 102 -13.14 19.30 0.21
C LYS A 102 -13.27 18.92 1.69
N THR A 103 -13.82 17.75 1.97
CA THR A 103 -14.11 17.28 3.33
C THR A 103 -12.98 16.44 3.91
N LEU A 104 -12.09 15.91 3.06
CA LEU A 104 -10.95 15.12 3.53
C LEU A 104 -9.94 15.97 4.27
N THR A 105 -9.62 15.53 5.49
CA THR A 105 -8.50 16.05 6.27
C THR A 105 -7.18 15.77 5.57
N LEU A 106 -6.13 16.54 5.89
CA LEU A 106 -4.80 16.30 5.34
C LEU A 106 -4.30 14.88 5.68
N PHE A 107 -4.57 14.40 6.89
CA PHE A 107 -4.23 13.05 7.33
C PHE A 107 -4.89 11.96 6.46
N GLN A 108 -6.20 12.08 6.18
CA GLN A 108 -6.91 11.17 5.29
C GLN A 108 -6.34 11.19 3.86
N ARG A 109 -5.93 12.36 3.36
CA ARG A 109 -5.29 12.46 2.04
C ARG A 109 -3.96 11.71 1.99
N TYR A 110 -3.15 11.79 3.04
CA TYR A 110 -1.93 10.99 3.13
C TYR A 110 -2.26 9.49 3.15
N ALA A 111 -3.21 9.06 3.99
CA ALA A 111 -3.63 7.67 4.05
C ALA A 111 -4.07 7.13 2.68
N ILE A 112 -4.94 7.87 1.98
CA ILE A 112 -5.40 7.53 0.63
C ILE A 112 -4.24 7.53 -0.38
N SER A 113 -3.33 8.50 -0.31
CA SER A 113 -2.18 8.61 -1.22
C SER A 113 -1.18 7.47 -1.05
N ILE A 114 -1.00 6.97 0.17
CA ILE A 114 -0.19 5.77 0.46
C ILE A 114 -0.85 4.53 -0.14
N ILE A 115 -2.17 4.36 0.02
CA ILE A 115 -2.93 3.26 -0.61
C ILE A 115 -2.78 3.31 -2.14
N ILE A 116 -2.94 4.49 -2.74
CA ILE A 116 -2.80 4.66 -4.19
C ILE A 116 -1.39 4.30 -4.65
N GLY A 117 -0.36 4.74 -3.93
CA GLY A 117 1.04 4.43 -4.26
C GLY A 117 1.31 2.93 -4.30
N GLY A 118 0.86 2.20 -3.27
CA GLY A 118 0.99 0.75 -3.24
C GLY A 118 0.15 0.04 -4.29
N GLY A 119 -1.11 0.44 -4.45
CA GLY A 119 -1.99 -0.13 -5.45
C GLY A 119 -1.45 0.02 -6.88
N VAL A 120 -0.93 1.20 -7.22
CA VAL A 120 -0.30 1.44 -8.52
C VAL A 120 0.99 0.63 -8.68
N GLY A 121 1.83 0.50 -7.64
CA GLY A 121 3.03 -0.34 -7.68
C GLY A 121 2.74 -1.80 -8.04
N ASN A 122 1.70 -2.39 -7.45
CA ASN A 122 1.26 -3.74 -7.82
C ASN A 122 0.59 -3.80 -9.20
N LEU A 123 -0.20 -2.78 -9.56
CA LEU A 123 -0.85 -2.72 -10.87
C LEU A 123 0.16 -2.66 -12.02
N ILE A 124 1.27 -1.94 -11.84
CA ILE A 124 2.38 -1.90 -12.80
C ILE A 124 2.91 -3.31 -13.06
N ASP A 125 3.23 -4.07 -12.02
CA ASP A 125 3.68 -5.46 -12.20
C ASP A 125 2.61 -6.30 -12.92
N ARG A 126 1.34 -6.19 -12.56
CA ARG A 126 0.26 -6.98 -13.20
C ARG A 126 0.10 -6.67 -14.70
N ILE A 127 0.47 -5.46 -15.13
CA ILE A 127 0.39 -5.04 -16.54
C ILE A 127 1.67 -5.42 -17.29
N PHE A 128 2.84 -5.22 -16.68
CA PHE A 128 4.13 -5.28 -17.38
C PHE A 128 4.95 -6.54 -17.08
N ARG A 129 4.56 -7.35 -16.09
CA ARG A 129 5.22 -8.61 -15.72
C ARG A 129 4.23 -9.77 -15.86
N PRO A 130 4.30 -10.55 -16.96
CA PRO A 130 3.35 -11.64 -17.19
C PRO A 130 3.46 -12.76 -16.15
N GLU A 131 4.60 -12.86 -15.45
CA GLU A 131 4.81 -13.81 -14.35
C GLU A 131 4.11 -13.37 -13.06
N GLY A 132 3.52 -12.17 -13.03
CA GLY A 132 2.81 -11.64 -11.86
C GLY A 132 3.67 -10.71 -11.01
N VAL A 133 3.14 -10.41 -9.82
CA VAL A 133 3.74 -9.44 -8.89
C VAL A 133 4.99 -10.02 -8.25
N VAL A 134 6.04 -9.19 -8.15
CA VAL A 134 7.29 -9.57 -7.49
C VAL A 134 7.14 -9.36 -5.97
N ASP A 135 7.17 -10.47 -5.24
CA ASP A 135 7.16 -10.49 -3.78
C ASP A 135 8.53 -10.93 -3.26
N PHE A 136 9.02 -10.24 -2.22
CA PHE A 136 10.41 -10.41 -1.81
C PHE A 136 10.66 -10.32 -0.30
N ILE A 137 9.68 -9.94 0.50
CA ILE A 137 9.78 -9.88 1.95
C ILE A 137 9.03 -11.07 2.54
N SER A 138 9.69 -11.87 3.38
CA SER A 138 9.04 -12.95 4.13
C SER A 138 9.53 -12.97 5.57
N PHE A 139 8.62 -12.91 6.54
CA PHE A 139 8.96 -13.05 7.95
C PHE A 139 8.46 -14.35 8.56
N SER A 140 9.22 -14.88 9.51
CA SER A 140 8.87 -16.05 10.31
C SER A 140 7.74 -15.70 11.27
N LEU A 141 6.76 -16.58 11.34
CA LEU A 141 5.69 -16.56 12.34
C LEU A 141 5.96 -17.52 13.50
N PHE A 142 7.06 -18.30 13.46
CA PHE A 142 7.43 -19.26 14.50
C PHE A 142 6.30 -20.23 14.87
N GLY A 143 5.50 -20.65 13.87
CA GLY A 143 4.38 -21.57 14.06
C GLY A 143 3.09 -20.93 14.60
N ILE A 144 3.04 -19.60 14.78
CA ILE A 144 1.82 -18.90 15.20
C ILE A 144 0.70 -19.16 14.16
N PHE A 145 -0.49 -19.52 14.65
CA PHE A 145 -1.64 -19.94 13.83
C PHE A 145 -1.36 -21.12 12.88
N GLY A 146 -0.36 -21.95 13.18
CA GLY A 146 0.02 -23.10 12.34
C GLY A 146 0.78 -22.71 11.06
N LEU A 147 1.23 -21.46 10.97
CA LEU A 147 2.01 -20.96 9.84
C LEU A 147 3.46 -20.76 10.27
N GLU A 148 4.39 -21.30 9.50
CA GLU A 148 5.82 -21.09 9.73
C GLU A 148 6.26 -19.69 9.30
N ARG A 149 5.70 -19.18 8.20
CA ARG A 149 6.02 -17.85 7.66
C ARG A 149 4.76 -17.14 7.22
N PHE A 150 4.78 -15.82 7.33
CA PHE A 150 3.75 -14.97 6.75
C PHE A 150 3.85 -14.99 5.22
N PRO A 151 2.73 -14.88 4.48
CA PRO A 151 2.74 -14.78 3.02
C PRO A 151 3.75 -13.73 2.56
N THR A 152 4.51 -14.04 1.49
CA THR A 152 5.49 -13.09 0.95
C THR A 152 4.81 -11.84 0.42
N PHE A 153 5.43 -10.69 0.61
CA PHE A 153 4.88 -9.39 0.21
C PHE A 153 5.98 -8.43 -0.27
N ASN A 154 5.57 -7.23 -0.67
CA ASN A 154 6.45 -6.18 -1.18
C ASN A 154 6.14 -4.79 -0.57
N ILE A 155 6.82 -3.74 -1.04
CA ILE A 155 6.63 -2.36 -0.56
C ILE A 155 5.22 -1.84 -0.90
N ALA A 156 4.68 -2.21 -2.06
CA ALA A 156 3.31 -1.88 -2.42
C ALA A 156 2.29 -2.47 -1.43
N ASP A 157 2.43 -3.72 -1.01
CA ASP A 157 1.53 -4.34 -0.02
C ASP A 157 1.63 -3.68 1.36
N MET A 158 2.85 -3.34 1.80
CA MET A 158 3.08 -2.58 3.03
C MET A 158 2.38 -1.22 2.96
N SER A 159 2.49 -0.54 1.82
CA SER A 159 1.85 0.75 1.60
C SER A 159 0.33 0.64 1.68
N ILE A 160 -0.29 -0.33 1.00
CA ILE A 160 -1.74 -0.57 1.08
C ILE A 160 -2.16 -0.84 2.52
N THR A 161 -1.45 -1.73 3.22
CA THR A 161 -1.77 -2.12 4.60
C THR A 161 -1.67 -0.94 5.57
N ILE A 162 -0.57 -0.19 5.52
CA ILE A 162 -0.34 0.98 6.39
C ILE A 162 -1.36 2.07 6.06
N GLY A 163 -1.57 2.38 4.77
CA GLY A 163 -2.53 3.39 4.35
C GLY A 163 -3.96 3.06 4.77
N ALA A 164 -4.37 1.79 4.65
CA ALA A 164 -5.68 1.32 5.13
C ALA A 164 -5.81 1.45 6.65
N ALA A 165 -4.79 1.03 7.41
CA ALA A 165 -4.77 1.18 8.86
C ALA A 165 -4.87 2.65 9.31
N LEU A 166 -4.15 3.56 8.64
CA LEU A 166 -4.22 4.99 8.90
C LEU A 166 -5.61 5.58 8.58
N LEU A 167 -6.23 5.14 7.48
CA LEU A 167 -7.57 5.60 7.12
C LEU A 167 -8.62 5.15 8.13
N ILE A 168 -8.54 3.90 8.60
CA ILE A 168 -9.38 3.37 9.68
C ILE A 168 -9.17 4.17 10.97
N LEU A 169 -7.90 4.39 11.36
CA LEU A 169 -7.55 5.19 12.53
C LEU A 169 -8.12 6.62 12.46
N SER A 170 -8.16 7.21 11.26
CA SER A 170 -8.73 8.55 11.06
C SER A 170 -10.21 8.63 11.45
N GLY A 171 -10.98 7.54 11.26
CA GLY A 171 -12.38 7.48 11.67
C GLY A 171 -12.54 7.56 13.18
N PHE A 172 -11.77 6.75 13.93
CA PHE A 172 -11.80 6.75 15.40
C PHE A 172 -11.35 8.08 16.01
N LEU A 173 -10.38 8.77 15.38
CA LEU A 173 -9.90 10.07 15.83
C LEU A 173 -10.89 11.22 15.57
N MET A 174 -11.82 11.06 14.63
CA MET A 174 -12.85 12.05 14.34
C MET A 174 -14.04 11.91 15.30
N ASP A 175 -14.50 10.69 15.59
CA ASP A 175 -15.56 10.44 16.59
C ASP A 175 -15.18 10.94 17.99
N GLY A 176 -13.91 10.77 18.39
CA GLY A 176 -13.43 11.20 19.71
C GLY A 176 -13.37 12.72 19.91
N LYS A 177 -13.47 13.52 18.85
CA LYS A 177 -13.54 14.99 18.96
C LYS A 177 -14.97 15.49 19.15
N GLU A 178 -15.96 14.82 18.56
CA GLU A 178 -17.37 15.18 18.72
C GLU A 178 -17.86 14.90 20.15
N ALA A 179 -17.38 13.82 20.78
CA ALA A 179 -17.77 13.44 22.16
C ALA A 179 -17.12 14.29 23.28
N VAL A 180 -16.14 15.15 22.97
CA VAL A 180 -15.49 16.04 23.95
C VAL A 180 -16.04 17.47 23.87
N ASP A 181 -16.73 17.79 22.77
CA ASP A 181 -17.36 19.09 22.52
C ASP A 181 -18.87 19.11 22.88
N GLU A 182 -19.44 17.99 23.37
CA GLU A 182 -20.76 17.88 24.02
C GLU A 182 -20.66 17.94 25.56
#